data_AF-A0AB37GFW9-F1
#
_entry.id   AF-A0AB37GFW9-F1
#
_cell.length_a   1.000
_cell.length_b   1.000
_cell.length_c   1.000
_cell.angle_alpha   90.00
_cell.angle_beta   90.00
_cell.angle_gamma   90.00
#
_symmetry.space_group_name_H-M   'P 1'
#
loop_
_entity.id
_entity.type
_entity.pdbx_description
1 polymer ?
#
loop_
_entity_poly.entity_id
_entity_poly.type
_entity_poly.pdbx_seq_one_letter_code
_entity_poly.pdbx_strand_id
1 'polypeptide(L)'
;MNARKSMKEFTCLELLDFEEFDSPWIDLFEPLLKQFRRIDSKPTYYKLIGDSKENNILWIENSLSFLKQKKEWFIVVPKCLQPVWANVRVLDYSKAIHELWEMSEPDNFLIADKSTGMIAKIFFEEQQYEIHIGKCSLDNIKKNN
;
A
#
# COMPACT_ATOMS: atom_id res chain seq x y z
N MET A 1 5.57 -6.91 -16.39
CA MET A 1 4.58 -6.09 -17.11
C MET A 1 4.96 -4.61 -16.96
N ASN A 2 4.56 -3.71 -17.87
CA ASN A 2 4.85 -2.26 -17.73
C ASN A 2 3.88 -1.64 -16.72
N ALA A 3 4.36 -0.83 -15.77
CA ALA A 3 3.56 -0.17 -14.73
C ALA A 3 2.35 0.57 -15.28
N ARG A 4 2.51 1.27 -16.42
CA ARG A 4 1.38 1.97 -17.08
C ARG A 4 0.31 1.00 -17.59
N LYS A 5 0.68 -0.22 -17.97
CA LYS A 5 -0.28 -1.24 -18.36
C LYS A 5 -1.01 -1.79 -17.14
N SER A 6 -0.30 -2.11 -16.05
CA SER A 6 -0.92 -2.54 -14.78
C SER A 6 -1.95 -1.52 -14.30
N MET A 7 -1.60 -0.22 -14.32
CA MET A 7 -2.50 0.84 -13.87
C MET A 7 -3.78 0.98 -14.70
N LYS A 8 -3.77 0.57 -15.98
CA LYS A 8 -4.97 0.60 -16.83
C LYS A 8 -5.96 -0.53 -16.55
N GLU A 9 -5.55 -1.55 -15.80
CA GLU A 9 -6.42 -2.67 -15.41
C GLU A 9 -7.29 -2.30 -14.20
N PHE A 10 -6.92 -1.27 -13.44
CA PHE A 10 -7.74 -0.75 -12.34
C PHE A 10 -8.91 0.08 -12.89
N THR A 11 -10.09 -0.12 -12.29
CA THR A 11 -11.29 0.68 -12.61
C THR A 11 -11.63 1.67 -11.50
N CYS A 12 -11.09 1.45 -10.30
CA CYS A 12 -11.34 2.29 -9.12
C CYS A 12 -10.13 3.14 -8.69
N LEU A 13 -9.00 2.98 -9.39
CA LEU A 13 -7.81 3.81 -9.25
C LEU A 13 -7.48 4.51 -10.57
N GLU A 14 -7.41 5.84 -10.52
CA GLU A 14 -6.97 6.66 -11.64
C GLU A 14 -5.51 7.09 -11.40
N LEU A 15 -4.60 6.72 -12.30
CA LEU A 15 -3.20 7.16 -12.23
C LEU A 15 -3.11 8.69 -12.41
N LEU A 16 -2.51 9.37 -11.43
CA LEU A 16 -2.16 10.78 -11.54
C LEU A 16 -0.77 10.92 -12.16
N ASP A 17 0.22 10.30 -11.52
CA ASP A 17 1.60 10.27 -11.97
C ASP A 17 2.35 9.06 -11.39
N PHE A 18 3.51 8.78 -11.98
CA PHE A 18 4.49 7.89 -11.36
C PHE A 18 5.46 8.73 -10.56
N GLU A 19 5.86 8.22 -9.40
CA GLU A 19 6.88 8.86 -8.60
C GLU A 19 8.26 8.68 -9.24
N GLU A 20 9.08 9.72 -9.16
CA GLU A 20 10.50 9.64 -9.47
C GLU A 20 11.21 8.71 -8.46
N PHE A 21 12.22 7.98 -8.95
CA PHE A 21 12.92 6.98 -8.15
C PHE A 21 13.69 7.58 -6.96
N ASP A 22 14.17 8.80 -7.10
CA ASP A 22 14.87 9.60 -6.09
C ASP A 22 13.93 10.53 -5.29
N SER A 23 12.63 10.25 -5.31
CA SER A 23 11.66 11.04 -4.57
C SER A 23 11.91 11.02 -3.05
N PRO A 24 11.84 12.18 -2.38
CA PRO A 24 11.89 12.28 -0.92
C PRO A 24 10.81 11.44 -0.22
N TRP A 25 9.70 11.11 -0.89
CA TRP A 25 8.67 10.25 -0.33
C TRP A 25 9.13 8.80 -0.20
N ILE A 26 9.86 8.29 -1.19
CA ILE A 26 10.40 6.93 -1.16
C ILE A 26 11.44 6.83 -0.04
N ASP A 27 12.35 7.80 0.04
CA ASP A 27 13.36 7.89 1.09
C ASP A 27 12.75 8.01 2.49
N LEU A 28 11.64 8.75 2.62
CA LEU A 28 10.94 8.90 3.89
C LEU A 28 10.37 7.58 4.40
N PHE A 29 9.82 6.75 3.51
CA PHE A 29 9.14 5.50 3.90
C PHE A 29 10.10 4.31 4.05
N GLU A 30 11.23 4.32 3.35
CA GLU A 30 12.19 3.21 3.33
C GLU A 30 12.63 2.73 4.73
N PRO A 31 12.91 3.60 5.72
CA PRO A 31 13.25 3.16 7.08
C PRO A 31 12.15 2.32 7.75
N LEU A 32 10.88 2.70 7.60
CA LEU A 32 9.75 1.92 8.12
C LEU A 32 9.58 0.60 7.36
N LEU A 33 9.72 0.63 6.04
CA LEU A 33 9.62 -0.58 5.22
C LEU A 33 10.72 -1.59 5.55
N LYS A 34 11.92 -1.13 5.91
CA LYS A 34 12.98 -1.99 6.46
C LYS A 34 12.60 -2.59 7.80
N GLN A 35 11.90 -1.84 8.67
CA GLN A 35 11.43 -2.36 9.96
C GLN A 35 10.36 -3.44 9.79
N PHE A 36 9.41 -3.26 8.87
CA PHE A 36 8.36 -4.24 8.54
C PHE A 36 8.90 -5.54 7.91
N ARG A 37 10.19 -5.59 7.56
CA ARG A 37 10.85 -6.77 6.99
C ARG A 37 11.82 -7.43 7.97
N ARG A 38 11.95 -6.90 9.19
CA ARG A 38 12.82 -7.51 10.20
C ARG A 38 12.17 -8.80 10.70
N ILE A 39 13.03 -9.79 10.97
CA ILE A 39 12.63 -10.98 11.72
C ILE A 39 12.00 -10.52 13.04
N ASP A 40 10.90 -11.16 13.44
CA ASP A 40 10.09 -10.84 14.62
C ASP A 40 9.45 -9.45 14.61
N SER A 41 9.34 -8.80 13.44
CA SER A 41 8.53 -7.59 13.32
C SER A 41 7.08 -7.89 13.72
N LYS A 42 6.50 -7.06 14.59
CA LYS A 42 5.14 -7.29 15.08
C LYS A 42 4.13 -6.56 14.19
N PRO A 43 3.21 -7.28 13.53
CA PRO A 43 2.19 -6.64 12.72
C PRO A 43 1.24 -5.82 13.59
N THR A 44 0.64 -4.78 13.01
CA THR A 44 -0.45 -4.03 13.65
C THR A 44 -1.71 -4.87 13.72
N TYR A 45 -1.99 -5.63 12.66
CA TYR A 45 -3.07 -6.59 12.60
C TYR A 45 -2.56 -7.88 11.96
N TYR A 46 -3.02 -9.02 12.48
CA TYR A 46 -2.81 -10.32 11.86
C TYR A 46 -4.13 -11.08 11.78
N LYS A 47 -4.23 -11.96 10.78
CA LYS A 47 -5.38 -12.85 10.60
C LYS A 47 -4.89 -14.19 10.08
N LEU A 48 -5.27 -15.28 10.76
CA LEU A 48 -4.96 -16.64 10.31
C LEU A 48 -5.63 -16.93 8.96
N ILE A 49 -4.96 -17.71 8.12
CA ILE A 49 -5.56 -18.22 6.89
C ILE A 49 -6.69 -19.21 7.17
N GLY A 50 -7.57 -19.41 6.17
CA GLY A 50 -8.69 -20.34 6.24
C GLY A 50 -10.07 -19.67 6.19
N ASP A 51 -10.12 -18.33 6.16
CA ASP A 51 -11.35 -17.59 5.91
C ASP A 51 -11.60 -17.39 4.40
N SER A 52 -12.82 -16.99 4.04
CA SER A 52 -13.17 -16.63 2.67
C SER A 52 -12.38 -15.39 2.20
N LYS A 53 -12.15 -15.32 0.89
CA LYS A 53 -11.51 -14.19 0.24
C LYS A 53 -12.20 -12.87 0.58
N GLU A 54 -13.52 -12.85 0.52
CA GLU A 54 -14.35 -11.69 0.81
C GLU A 54 -14.17 -11.22 2.27
N ASN A 55 -14.09 -12.16 3.21
CA ASN A 55 -13.83 -11.85 4.62
C ASN A 55 -12.40 -11.34 4.86
N ASN A 56 -11.41 -11.82 4.09
CA ASN A 56 -10.04 -11.32 4.15
C ASN A 56 -9.96 -9.88 3.63
N ILE A 57 -10.59 -9.60 2.49
CA ILE A 57 -10.65 -8.24 1.91
C ILE A 57 -11.39 -7.29 2.86
N LEU A 58 -12.53 -7.70 3.42
CA LEU A 58 -13.26 -6.89 4.39
C LEU A 58 -12.43 -6.61 5.66
N TRP A 59 -11.63 -7.57 6.12
CA TRP A 59 -10.72 -7.35 7.25
C TRP A 59 -9.64 -6.32 6.91
N ILE A 60 -9.09 -6.35 5.68
CA ILE A 60 -8.12 -5.36 5.20
C ILE A 60 -8.76 -3.97 5.11
N GLU A 61 -9.96 -3.87 4.52
CA GLU A 61 -10.72 -2.61 4.44
C GLU A 61 -10.92 -2.00 5.83
N ASN A 62 -11.32 -2.80 6.81
CA ASN A 62 -11.50 -2.30 8.18
C ASN A 62 -10.18 -1.86 8.84
N SER A 63 -9.10 -2.60 8.58
CA SER A 63 -7.76 -2.34 9.11
C SER A 63 -7.13 -1.07 8.53
N LEU A 64 -7.46 -0.74 7.27
CA LEU A 64 -6.97 0.43 6.53
C LEU A 64 -7.95 1.62 6.59
N SER A 65 -8.75 1.72 7.65
CA SER A 65 -9.75 2.79 7.82
C SER A 65 -9.18 4.21 7.77
N PHE A 66 -7.89 4.40 8.04
CA PHE A 66 -7.21 5.70 7.90
C PHE A 66 -7.17 6.22 6.46
N LEU A 67 -7.34 5.34 5.47
CA LEU A 67 -7.41 5.66 4.05
C LEU A 67 -8.83 5.94 3.55
N LYS A 68 -9.87 5.62 4.34
CA LYS A 68 -11.27 5.60 3.87
C LYS A 68 -11.79 6.93 3.32
N GLN A 69 -11.29 8.05 3.86
CA GLN A 69 -11.68 9.40 3.41
C GLN A 69 -10.63 10.05 2.50
N LYS A 70 -9.55 9.34 2.16
CA LYS A 70 -8.45 9.86 1.35
C LYS A 70 -8.77 9.65 -0.12
N LYS A 71 -8.80 10.76 -0.87
CA LYS A 71 -9.04 10.75 -2.32
C LYS A 71 -7.80 10.39 -3.13
N GLU A 72 -6.62 10.49 -2.52
CA GLU A 72 -5.35 10.23 -3.16
C GLU A 72 -4.55 9.26 -2.31
N TRP A 73 -4.03 8.21 -2.96
CA TRP A 73 -3.16 7.23 -2.35
C TRP A 73 -1.82 7.21 -3.06
N PHE A 74 -0.82 6.79 -2.31
CA PHE A 74 0.50 6.49 -2.82
C PHE A 74 0.73 4.99 -2.76
N ILE A 75 0.85 4.32 -3.90
CA ILE A 75 0.90 2.86 -3.97
C ILE A 75 2.16 2.37 -4.67
N VAL A 76 2.56 1.15 -4.37
CA VAL A 76 3.46 0.40 -5.25
C VAL A 76 2.62 -0.32 -6.30
N VAL A 77 2.90 -0.06 -7.57
CA VAL A 77 2.17 -0.62 -8.71
C VAL A 77 2.40 -2.13 -8.80
N PRO A 78 1.33 -2.96 -8.76
CA PRO A 78 1.49 -4.42 -8.85
C PRO A 78 2.06 -4.90 -10.21
N LYS A 79 2.56 -6.14 -10.22
CA LYS A 79 3.04 -6.87 -11.41
C LYS A 79 4.21 -6.17 -12.15
N CYS A 80 4.98 -5.36 -11.45
CA CYS A 80 6.21 -4.72 -11.94
C CYS A 80 7.45 -5.50 -11.48
N LEU A 81 8.48 -5.62 -12.33
CA LEU A 81 9.73 -6.31 -11.99
C LEU A 81 10.55 -5.55 -10.94
N GLN A 82 10.41 -4.23 -10.91
CA GLN A 82 11.00 -3.34 -9.92
C GLN A 82 9.88 -2.54 -9.27
N PRO A 83 10.02 -2.13 -7.99
CA PRO A 83 9.05 -1.27 -7.34
C PRO A 83 8.87 0.03 -8.11
N VAL A 84 7.68 0.24 -8.66
CA VAL A 84 7.27 1.51 -9.26
C VAL A 84 6.21 2.11 -8.36
N TRP A 85 6.45 3.33 -7.88
CA TRP A 85 5.48 4.03 -7.05
C TRP A 85 4.60 4.93 -7.90
N ALA A 86 3.34 5.08 -7.50
CA ALA A 86 2.37 5.91 -8.21
C ALA A 86 1.49 6.69 -7.23
N ASN A 87 1.20 7.94 -7.58
CA ASN A 87 0.10 8.67 -6.96
C ASN A 87 -1.16 8.37 -7.76
N VAL A 88 -2.21 7.97 -7.06
CA VAL A 88 -3.46 7.54 -7.67
C VAL A 88 -4.62 8.25 -7.00
N ARG A 89 -5.61 8.65 -7.79
CA ARG A 89 -6.91 9.08 -7.29
C ARG A 89 -7.80 7.86 -7.07
N VAL A 90 -8.47 7.84 -5.93
CA VAL A 90 -9.36 6.75 -5.50
C VAL A 90 -10.80 7.14 -5.82
N LEU A 91 -11.45 6.34 -6.66
CA LEU A 91 -12.84 6.55 -7.06
C LEU A 91 -13.83 5.84 -6.12
N ASP A 92 -13.45 4.67 -5.63
CA ASP A 92 -14.21 3.86 -4.68
C ASP A 92 -13.24 3.14 -3.74
N TYR A 93 -13.36 3.39 -2.45
CA TYR A 93 -12.47 2.87 -1.42
C TYR A 93 -12.43 1.33 -1.38
N SER A 94 -13.59 0.71 -1.17
CA SER A 94 -13.68 -0.73 -0.97
C SER A 94 -13.29 -1.47 -2.25
N LYS A 95 -13.75 -1.00 -3.41
CA LYS A 95 -13.36 -1.59 -4.69
C LYS A 95 -11.89 -1.41 -5.00
N ALA A 96 -11.27 -0.28 -4.65
CA ALA A 96 -9.84 -0.09 -4.86
C ALA A 96 -8.99 -1.05 -4.00
N ILE A 97 -9.38 -1.31 -2.75
CA ILE A 97 -8.73 -2.34 -1.92
C ILE A 97 -8.90 -3.72 -2.54
N HIS A 98 -10.12 -4.05 -2.99
CA HIS A 98 -10.39 -5.31 -3.66
C HIS A 98 -9.54 -5.47 -4.94
N GLU A 99 -9.45 -4.45 -5.79
CA GLU A 99 -8.61 -4.48 -7.00
C GLU A 99 -7.13 -4.64 -6.67
N LEU A 100 -6.63 -3.95 -5.64
CA LEU A 100 -5.23 -4.09 -5.22
C LEU A 100 -4.93 -5.50 -4.71
N TRP A 101 -5.85 -6.10 -3.94
CA TRP A 101 -5.75 -7.48 -3.51
C TRP A 101 -5.66 -8.45 -4.71
N GLU A 102 -6.60 -8.36 -5.65
CA GLU A 102 -6.63 -9.21 -6.85
C GLU A 102 -5.38 -9.11 -7.72
N MET A 103 -4.79 -7.92 -7.75
CA MET A 103 -3.71 -7.60 -8.68
C MET A 103 -2.33 -7.87 -8.10
N SER A 104 -2.23 -8.10 -6.80
CA SER A 104 -0.97 -8.32 -6.11
C SER A 104 -0.63 -9.80 -5.96
N GLU A 105 0.57 -10.19 -6.42
CA GLU A 105 1.05 -11.57 -6.34
C GLU A 105 1.97 -11.82 -5.14
N PRO A 106 1.74 -12.93 -4.41
CA PRO A 106 0.45 -13.24 -3.80
C PRO A 106 0.23 -12.36 -2.56
N ASP A 107 -0.86 -11.59 -2.57
CA ASP A 107 -1.41 -10.88 -1.41
C ASP A 107 -0.49 -9.83 -0.77
N ASN A 108 0.43 -9.29 -1.56
CA ASN A 108 1.38 -8.27 -1.10
C ASN A 108 1.15 -6.94 -1.81
N PHE A 109 0.74 -5.94 -1.05
CA PHE A 109 0.69 -4.58 -1.55
C PHE A 109 1.05 -3.57 -0.47
N LEU A 110 1.39 -2.37 -0.94
CA LEU A 110 1.79 -1.26 -0.11
C LEU A 110 0.96 -0.04 -0.52
N ILE A 111 0.33 0.59 0.47
CA ILE A 111 -0.41 1.84 0.30
C ILE A 111 0.05 2.83 1.38
N ALA A 112 0.20 4.10 1.01
CA ALA A 112 0.54 5.20 1.89
C ALA A 112 -0.37 6.41 1.66
N ASP A 113 -0.49 7.22 2.71
CA ASP A 113 -1.10 8.56 2.67
C ASP A 113 -0.01 9.60 2.93
N LYS A 114 0.42 10.26 1.84
CA LYS A 114 1.43 11.33 1.90
C LYS A 114 1.02 12.49 2.82
N SER A 115 -0.28 12.80 2.93
CA SER A 115 -0.76 13.92 3.77
C SER A 115 -0.54 13.71 5.26
N THR A 116 -0.43 12.44 5.70
CA THR A 116 -0.23 12.08 7.12
C THR A 116 1.10 11.39 7.38
N GLY A 117 1.80 10.96 6.34
CA GLY A 117 2.99 10.13 6.43
C GLY A 117 2.68 8.70 6.88
N MET A 118 1.41 8.28 6.84
CA MET A 118 1.04 6.90 7.18
C MET A 118 1.33 5.98 6.01
N ILE A 119 1.83 4.78 6.30
CA ILE A 119 2.12 3.73 5.34
C ILE A 119 1.68 2.39 5.90
N ALA A 120 1.09 1.57 5.03
CA ALA A 120 0.71 0.21 5.33
C ALA A 120 1.36 -0.75 4.33
N LYS A 121 1.89 -1.85 4.84
CA LYS A 121 2.32 -3.00 4.04
C LYS A 121 1.46 -4.20 4.45
N ILE A 122 0.82 -4.81 3.46
CA ILE A 122 0.00 -6.01 3.59
C ILE A 122 0.81 -7.12 2.95
N PHE A 123 0.95 -8.25 3.61
CA PHE A 123 1.57 -9.43 3.02
C PHE A 123 1.15 -10.70 3.74
N PHE A 124 1.34 -11.82 3.07
CA PHE A 124 1.22 -13.14 3.64
C PHE A 124 2.57 -13.63 4.15
N GLU A 125 2.60 -14.13 5.39
CA GLU A 125 3.77 -14.78 5.98
C GLU A 125 3.35 -16.06 6.71
N GLU A 126 4.01 -17.17 6.37
CA GLU A 126 3.78 -18.52 6.88
C GLU A 126 2.32 -19.03 6.81
N GLN A 127 1.50 -18.71 7.80
CA GLN A 127 0.10 -19.15 7.93
C GLN A 127 -0.85 -18.00 8.28
N GLN A 128 -0.40 -16.76 8.12
CA GLN A 128 -1.20 -15.58 8.44
C GLN A 128 -1.01 -14.44 7.45
N TYR A 129 -2.07 -13.67 7.30
CA TYR A 129 -1.99 -12.34 6.71
C TYR A 129 -1.55 -11.35 7.78
N GLU A 130 -0.66 -10.45 7.37
CA GLU A 130 -0.12 -9.40 8.22
C GLU A 130 -0.37 -8.03 7.60
N ILE A 131 -0.73 -7.08 8.46
CA ILE A 131 -0.80 -5.65 8.12
C ILE A 131 0.11 -4.91 9.08
N HIS A 132 1.16 -4.33 8.53
CA HIS A 132 2.08 -3.45 9.24
C HIS A 132 1.74 -2.01 8.90
N ILE A 133 1.37 -1.22 9.91
CA ILE A 133 1.06 0.20 9.75
C ILE A 133 2.09 1.02 10.54
N GLY A 134 2.63 2.04 9.89
CA GLY A 134 3.56 2.98 10.51
C GLY A 134 3.30 4.40 10.05
N LYS A 135 3.95 5.35 10.74
CA LYS A 135 3.82 6.78 10.45
C LYS A 135 5.19 7.45 10.47
N CYS A 136 5.56 8.11 9.37
CA CYS A 136 6.74 8.94 9.28
C CYS A 136 6.45 10.38 9.71
N SER A 137 7.47 11.09 10.22
CA SER A 137 7.37 12.54 10.40
C SER A 137 7.56 13.26 9.06
N LEU A 138 6.63 14.16 8.73
CA LEU A 138 6.67 14.96 7.50
C LEU A 138 7.62 16.17 7.60
N ASP A 139 8.26 16.39 8.75
CA ASP A 139 9.12 17.56 9.00
C ASP A 139 10.32 17.64 8.03
N ASN A 140 10.75 16.49 7.50
CA ASN A 140 11.90 16.40 6.59
C ASN A 140 11.54 16.74 5.13
N ILE A 141 10.29 16.53 4.71
CA ILE A 141 9.85 16.83 3.32
C ILE A 141 9.58 18.33 3.14
N LYS A 142 9.06 18.99 4.18
CA LYS A 142 8.79 20.44 4.17
C LYS A 142 10.04 21.32 4.03
N LYS A 143 11.24 20.76 4.22
CA LYS A 143 12.51 21.50 4.09
C LYS A 143 13.05 21.52 2.66
N ASN A 144 12.57 20.64 1.79
CA ASN A 144 13.10 20.44 0.43
C ASN A 144 12.14 20.89 -0.68
N ASN A 145 10.99 21.50 -0.33
CA ASN A 145 10.05 22.16 -1.25
C ASN A 145 9.99 23.65 -0.94
#